data_AF-A0AAW0KFB9-F1
#
_entry.id   AF-A0AAW0KFB9-F1
#
_cell.length_a   1.000
_cell.length_b   1.000
_cell.length_c   1.000
_cell.angle_alpha   90.00
_cell.angle_beta   90.00
_cell.angle_gamma   90.00
#
_symmetry.space_group_name_H-M   'P 1'
#
loop_
_entity.id
_entity.type
_entity.pdbx_description
1 polymer ?
#
loop_
_entity_poly.entity_id
_entity_poly.type
_entity_poly.pdbx_seq_one_letter_code
_entity_poly.pdbx_strand_id
1 'polypeptide(L)'
;MPLYDYIYGTMDKSSDALYETSLNKEEEVPHVVHLTHLTTPESIYHLWLGFASFASSPHISKWYMWLMWPMTLLSKILTWIYGRTFVVERHRFNKLSLQTWVIPKYSIQYFLQWHNDSINYLIEQAILEADKKGIKVFSLGLMNHIIFSPFGGALGD
;
A
#
# COMPACT_ATOMS: atom_id res chain seq x y z
N MET A 1 -7.01 23.01 -1.52
CA MET A 1 -8.46 22.70 -1.47
C MET A 1 -8.85 21.77 -2.62
N PRO A 2 -9.87 20.90 -2.46
CA PRO A 2 -10.39 20.07 -3.54
C PRO A 2 -11.07 20.91 -4.63
N LEU A 3 -10.84 20.55 -5.90
CA LEU A 3 -11.47 21.21 -7.05
C LEU A 3 -13.01 21.18 -6.98
N TYR A 4 -13.57 20.11 -6.41
CA TYR A 4 -15.01 19.91 -6.29
C TYR A 4 -15.68 21.03 -5.46
N ASP A 5 -15.09 21.44 -4.34
CA ASP A 5 -15.67 22.48 -3.47
C ASP A 5 -15.71 23.84 -4.17
N TYR A 6 -14.73 24.10 -5.05
CA TYR A 6 -14.69 25.30 -5.88
C TYR A 6 -15.83 25.31 -6.91
N ILE A 7 -16.05 24.19 -7.60
CA ILE A 7 -17.09 24.06 -8.63
C ILE A 7 -18.50 24.26 -8.05
N TYR A 8 -18.75 23.73 -6.84
CA TYR A 8 -20.06 23.76 -6.21
C TYR A 8 -20.26 24.95 -5.25
N GLY A 9 -19.27 25.84 -5.11
CA GLY A 9 -19.37 27.03 -4.26
C GLY A 9 -19.45 26.70 -2.76
N THR A 10 -19.02 25.51 -2.35
CA THR A 10 -19.00 25.05 -0.95
C THR A 10 -17.67 25.35 -0.25
N MET A 11 -16.90 26.29 -0.79
CA MET A 11 -15.60 26.71 -0.29
C MET A 11 -15.71 27.28 1.12
N ASP A 12 -15.17 26.55 2.11
CA ASP A 12 -15.00 27.08 3.46
C ASP A 12 -13.72 27.91 3.58
N LYS A 13 -13.85 29.12 4.14
CA LYS A 13 -12.77 30.10 4.26
C LYS A 13 -11.66 29.67 5.21
N SER A 14 -11.92 28.72 6.11
CA SER A 14 -10.93 28.25 7.08
C SER A 14 -10.05 27.11 6.56
N SER A 15 -10.35 26.56 5.37
CA SER A 15 -9.69 25.33 4.90
C SER A 15 -8.17 25.50 4.70
N ASP A 16 -7.72 26.67 4.26
CA ASP A 16 -6.28 26.94 4.09
C ASP A 16 -5.55 26.94 5.44
N ALA A 17 -6.12 27.61 6.45
CA ALA A 17 -5.56 27.61 7.80
C ALA A 17 -5.57 26.20 8.43
N LEU A 18 -6.63 25.41 8.18
CA LEU A 18 -6.71 24.01 8.58
C LEU A 18 -5.61 23.16 7.92
N TYR A 19 -5.36 23.37 6.63
CA TYR A 19 -4.31 22.67 5.88
C TYR A 19 -2.91 23.01 6.41
N GLU A 20 -2.60 24.30 6.58
CA GLU A 20 -1.32 24.76 7.16
C GLU A 20 -1.10 24.22 8.58
N THR A 21 -2.16 24.17 9.39
CA THR A 21 -2.07 23.58 10.74
C THR A 21 -1.81 22.07 10.67
N SER A 22 -2.37 21.38 9.68
CA SER A 22 -2.17 19.93 9.50
C SER A 22 -0.75 19.57 9.05
N LEU A 23 -0.11 20.43 8.25
CA LEU A 23 1.28 20.24 7.81
C LEU A 23 2.28 20.31 8.96
N ASN A 24 1.99 21.11 9.98
CA ASN A 24 2.84 21.28 11.17
C ASN A 24 2.65 20.16 12.21
N LYS A 25 1.71 19.24 11.99
CA LYS A 25 1.47 18.13 12.91
C LYS A 25 2.53 17.06 12.72
N GLU A 26 3.21 16.69 13.81
CA GLU A 26 4.18 15.61 13.80
C GLU A 26 3.54 14.30 13.29
N GLU A 27 4.29 13.55 12.49
CA GLU A 27 3.83 12.28 11.97
C GLU A 27 3.65 11.28 13.12
N GLU A 28 2.40 10.95 13.44
CA GLU A 28 2.08 10.03 14.52
C GLU A 28 2.55 8.61 14.17
N VAL A 29 3.40 8.05 15.03
CA VAL A 29 3.88 6.67 14.90
C VAL A 29 2.69 5.72 15.00
N PRO A 30 2.50 4.80 14.03
CA PRO A 30 1.42 3.84 14.10
C PRO A 30 1.66 2.79 15.19
N HIS A 31 0.57 2.34 15.81
CA HIS A 31 0.63 1.25 16.80
C HIS A 31 0.84 -0.10 16.11
N VAL A 32 0.17 -0.31 14.98
CA VAL A 32 0.13 -1.57 14.26
C VAL A 32 0.43 -1.32 12.79
N VAL A 33 1.34 -2.11 12.22
CA VAL A 33 1.57 -2.17 10.78
C VAL A 33 1.23 -3.56 10.26
N HIS A 34 0.48 -3.60 9.16
CA HIS A 34 0.27 -4.81 8.38
C HIS A 34 0.99 -4.69 7.04
N LEU A 35 1.96 -5.56 6.79
CA LEU A 35 2.73 -5.61 5.55
C LEU A 35 2.10 -6.59 4.57
N THR A 36 1.59 -6.09 3.46
CA THR A 36 0.96 -6.88 2.40
C THR A 36 1.67 -6.69 1.05
N HIS A 37 1.14 -7.33 0.02
CA HIS A 37 1.64 -7.32 -1.36
C HIS A 37 0.51 -7.00 -2.34
N LEU A 38 0.84 -6.72 -3.60
CA LEU A 38 -0.14 -6.57 -4.66
C LEU A 38 -0.58 -7.94 -5.16
N THR A 39 -1.86 -8.10 -5.50
CA THR A 39 -2.37 -9.40 -5.99
C THR A 39 -2.24 -9.51 -7.51
N THR A 40 -3.02 -8.71 -8.24
CA THR A 40 -3.02 -8.62 -9.70
C THR A 40 -2.64 -7.22 -10.18
N PRO A 41 -2.20 -7.02 -11.44
CA PRO A 41 -1.97 -5.69 -12.01
C PRO A 41 -3.18 -4.75 -11.88
N GLU A 42 -4.39 -5.30 -11.93
CA GLU A 42 -5.66 -4.58 -11.82
C GLU A 42 -6.05 -4.29 -10.37
N SER A 43 -5.43 -4.95 -9.38
CA SER A 43 -5.75 -4.75 -7.95
C SER A 43 -5.51 -3.32 -7.48
N ILE A 44 -4.66 -2.55 -8.18
CA ILE A 44 -4.40 -1.14 -7.87
C ILE A 44 -5.67 -0.28 -7.92
N TYR A 45 -6.63 -0.62 -8.77
CA TYR A 45 -7.88 0.13 -8.88
C TYR A 45 -8.78 0.01 -7.65
N HIS A 46 -8.57 -1.05 -6.87
CA HIS A 46 -9.31 -1.32 -5.64
C HIS A 46 -8.56 -0.81 -4.40
N LEU A 47 -7.35 -0.27 -4.55
CA LEU A 47 -6.69 0.46 -3.47
C LEU A 47 -7.39 1.79 -3.25
N TRP A 48 -7.38 2.27 -2.00
CA TRP A 48 -8.02 3.53 -1.64
C TRP A 48 -7.44 4.73 -2.39
N LEU A 49 -6.15 4.70 -2.75
CA LEU A 49 -5.48 5.71 -3.58
C LEU A 49 -5.94 5.73 -5.04
N GLY A 50 -6.70 4.73 -5.48
CA GLY A 50 -7.28 4.66 -6.81
C GLY A 50 -8.58 5.45 -6.89
N PHE A 51 -9.64 4.77 -7.29
CA PHE A 51 -10.96 5.38 -7.44
C PHE A 51 -11.88 4.85 -6.35
N ALA A 52 -12.43 5.72 -5.51
CA ALA A 52 -13.33 5.33 -4.42
C ALA A 52 -14.51 4.45 -4.91
N SER A 53 -15.03 4.73 -6.10
CA SER A 53 -16.08 3.94 -6.77
C SER A 53 -15.65 2.50 -7.10
N PHE A 54 -14.36 2.29 -7.40
CA PHE A 54 -13.81 0.97 -7.69
C PHE A 54 -13.47 0.22 -6.40
N ALA A 55 -12.88 0.90 -5.42
CA ALA A 55 -12.58 0.34 -4.11
C ALA A 55 -13.83 -0.14 -3.36
N SER A 56 -14.99 0.49 -3.59
CA SER A 56 -16.26 0.04 -3.01
C SER A 56 -16.88 -1.17 -3.70
N SER A 57 -16.41 -1.53 -4.89
CA SER A 57 -16.92 -2.65 -5.66
C SER A 57 -16.01 -3.88 -5.54
N PRO A 58 -16.56 -5.10 -5.42
CA PRO A 58 -15.76 -6.30 -5.41
C PRO A 58 -14.99 -6.45 -6.74
N HIS A 59 -13.85 -7.15 -6.68
CA HIS A 59 -12.97 -7.35 -7.83
C HIS A 59 -13.65 -8.21 -8.90
N ILE A 60 -14.30 -7.54 -9.86
CA ILE A 60 -15.01 -8.17 -10.99
C ILE A 60 -14.43 -7.59 -12.27
N SER A 61 -13.98 -8.48 -13.17
CA SER A 61 -13.51 -8.08 -14.50
C SER A 61 -14.68 -7.52 -15.30
N LYS A 62 -14.60 -6.23 -15.63
CA LYS A 62 -15.60 -5.51 -16.42
C LYS A 62 -14.97 -5.08 -17.74
N TRP A 63 -15.78 -5.00 -18.80
CA TRP A 63 -15.30 -4.67 -20.16
C TRP A 63 -14.47 -3.38 -20.21
N TYR A 64 -14.86 -2.36 -19.44
CA TYR A 64 -14.17 -1.06 -19.42
C TYR A 64 -12.82 -1.10 -18.69
N MET A 65 -12.50 -2.15 -17.91
CA MET A 65 -11.17 -2.30 -17.33
C MET A 65 -10.11 -2.49 -18.41
N TRP A 66 -10.49 -3.03 -19.58
CA TRP A 66 -9.59 -3.09 -20.73
C TRP A 66 -9.13 -1.69 -21.14
N LEU A 67 -10.01 -0.67 -21.12
CA LEU A 67 -9.63 0.71 -21.45
C LEU A 67 -8.62 1.31 -20.45
N MET A 68 -8.60 0.80 -19.22
CA MET A 68 -7.72 1.28 -18.15
C MET A 68 -6.28 0.74 -18.27
N TRP A 69 -5.98 -0.11 -19.26
CA TRP A 69 -4.66 -0.72 -19.45
C TRP A 69 -3.46 0.27 -19.45
N PRO A 70 -3.56 1.53 -19.91
CA PRO A 70 -2.42 2.45 -19.82
C PRO A 70 -2.07 2.77 -18.36
N MET A 71 -3.09 2.85 -17.50
CA MET A 71 -2.91 3.10 -16.07
C MET A 71 -2.34 1.87 -15.35
N THR A 72 -2.72 0.64 -15.72
CA THR A 72 -2.06 -0.57 -15.16
C THR A 72 -0.62 -0.69 -15.65
N LEU A 73 -0.30 -0.25 -16.86
CA LEU A 73 1.06 -0.25 -17.35
C LEU A 73 1.92 0.75 -16.57
N LEU A 74 1.40 1.97 -16.38
CA LEU A 74 2.07 3.00 -15.59
C LEU A 74 2.29 2.53 -14.15
N SER A 75 1.30 1.90 -13.52
CA SER A 75 1.45 1.36 -12.17
C SER A 75 2.51 0.26 -12.09
N LYS A 76 2.57 -0.64 -13.08
CA LYS A 76 3.62 -1.66 -13.16
C LYS A 76 5.01 -1.03 -13.25
N ILE A 77 5.19 -0.02 -14.10
CA ILE A 77 6.44 0.74 -14.20
C ILE A 77 6.78 1.39 -12.86
N LEU A 78 5.80 2.01 -12.21
CA LEU A 78 5.97 2.63 -10.90
C LEU A 78 6.42 1.59 -9.86
N THR A 79 5.73 0.46 -9.74
CA THR A 79 6.10 -0.61 -8.80
C THR A 79 7.47 -1.21 -9.10
N TRP A 80 7.90 -1.21 -10.36
CA TRP A 80 9.22 -1.71 -10.72
C TRP A 80 10.34 -0.74 -10.33
N ILE A 81 10.12 0.57 -10.48
CA ILE A 81 11.06 1.62 -10.05
C ILE A 81 11.09 1.73 -8.52
N TYR A 82 9.94 1.56 -7.87
CA TYR A 82 9.82 1.61 -6.42
C TYR A 82 10.41 0.31 -5.82
N GLY A 83 11.69 0.35 -5.45
CA GLY A 83 12.37 -0.73 -4.74
C GLY A 83 12.21 -0.66 -3.22
N ARG A 84 11.09 -0.10 -2.71
CA ARG A 84 10.84 0.12 -1.28
C ARG A 84 9.37 -0.10 -0.95
N THR A 85 9.10 -0.47 0.30
CA THR A 85 7.74 -0.51 0.83
C THR A 85 7.17 0.89 0.95
N PHE A 86 5.87 1.03 0.70
CA PHE A 86 5.17 2.31 0.81
C PHE A 86 3.87 2.14 1.60
N VAL A 87 3.45 3.22 2.25
CA VAL A 87 2.21 3.24 3.05
C VAL A 87 1.04 3.47 2.10
N VAL A 88 0.14 2.49 2.02
CA VAL A 88 -1.06 2.59 1.16
C VAL A 88 -2.24 3.17 1.91
N GLU A 89 -2.35 2.83 3.20
CA GLU A 89 -3.53 3.14 3.97
C GLU A 89 -3.17 3.42 5.42
N ARG A 90 -3.87 4.39 6.01
CA ARG A 90 -3.73 4.78 7.41
C ARG A 90 -5.14 4.81 8.02
N HIS A 91 -5.34 4.03 9.07
CA HIS A 91 -6.58 3.96 9.82
C HIS A 91 -6.37 4.40 11.26
N ARG A 92 -7.30 5.19 11.79
CA ARG A 92 -7.31 5.60 13.19
C ARG A 92 -8.61 5.16 13.86
N PHE A 93 -8.47 4.28 14.86
CA PHE A 93 -9.56 3.83 15.72
C PHE A 93 -9.33 4.36 17.14
N ASN A 94 -9.87 5.54 17.44
CA ASN A 94 -9.69 6.23 18.73
C ASN A 94 -8.19 6.41 19.10
N LYS A 95 -7.70 5.54 19.99
CA LYS A 95 -6.32 5.51 20.50
C LYS A 95 -5.39 4.58 19.71
N LEU A 96 -5.93 3.74 18.83
CA LEU A 96 -5.17 2.81 18.00
C LEU A 96 -5.01 3.37 16.59
N SER A 97 -3.79 3.32 16.08
CA SER A 97 -3.46 3.70 14.70
C SER A 97 -2.89 2.49 13.97
N LEU A 98 -3.51 2.15 12.84
CA LEU A 98 -3.12 1.06 11.96
C LEU A 98 -2.58 1.65 10.66
N GLN A 99 -1.52 1.07 10.13
CA GLN A 99 -1.06 1.34 8.78
C GLN A 99 -0.93 0.06 7.98
N THR A 100 -1.29 0.13 6.70
CA THR A 100 -1.04 -0.94 5.74
C THR A 100 0.12 -0.54 4.85
N TRP A 101 1.19 -1.32 4.92
CA TRP A 101 2.37 -1.14 4.07
C TRP A 101 2.31 -2.15 2.95
N VAL A 102 2.70 -1.75 1.75
CA VAL A 102 2.69 -2.61 0.56
C VAL A 102 4.09 -2.77 0.01
N ILE A 103 4.44 -4.03 -0.23
CA ILE A 103 5.59 -4.41 -1.04
C ILE A 103 5.18 -4.26 -2.51
N PRO A 104 5.93 -3.50 -3.34
CA PRO A 104 5.63 -3.28 -4.76
C PRO A 104 5.97 -4.53 -5.60
N LYS A 105 5.41 -5.67 -5.21
CA LYS A 105 5.55 -6.98 -5.85
C LYS A 105 4.17 -7.61 -5.98
N TYR A 106 3.92 -8.22 -7.13
CA TYR A 106 2.66 -8.91 -7.44
C TYR A 106 2.71 -10.37 -6.98
N SER A 107 1.57 -10.99 -6.66
CA SER A 107 1.52 -12.40 -6.21
C SER A 107 2.20 -13.35 -7.19
N ILE A 108 2.16 -13.09 -8.50
CA ILE A 108 2.88 -13.92 -9.49
C ILE A 108 4.40 -13.97 -9.25
N GLN A 109 4.98 -12.89 -8.71
CA GLN A 109 6.40 -12.80 -8.40
C GLN A 109 6.77 -13.60 -7.16
N TYR A 110 5.82 -13.85 -6.25
CA TYR A 110 6.05 -14.71 -5.08
C TYR A 110 6.11 -16.20 -5.46
N PHE A 111 5.55 -16.58 -6.62
CA PHE A 111 5.67 -17.95 -7.15
C PHE A 111 6.99 -18.18 -7.90
N LEU A 112 7.73 -17.12 -8.22
CA LEU A 112 8.97 -17.18 -8.98
C LEU A 112 10.16 -17.15 -8.03
N GLN A 113 10.84 -18.27 -7.85
CA GLN A 113 11.94 -18.42 -6.88
C GLN A 113 13.05 -17.36 -7.05
N TRP A 114 13.37 -16.92 -8.27
CA TRP A 114 14.40 -15.89 -8.50
C TRP A 114 14.06 -14.54 -7.88
N HIS A 115 12.79 -14.29 -7.54
CA HIS A 115 12.35 -13.06 -6.89
C HIS A 115 12.40 -13.14 -5.36
N ASN A 116 12.61 -14.33 -4.77
CA ASN A 116 12.59 -14.55 -3.33
C ASN A 116 13.58 -13.66 -2.59
N ASP A 117 14.83 -13.58 -3.06
CA ASP A 117 15.86 -12.75 -2.42
C ASP A 117 15.48 -11.26 -2.42
N SER A 118 14.94 -10.78 -3.55
CA SER A 118 14.46 -9.39 -3.67
C SER A 118 13.26 -9.14 -2.75
N ILE A 119 12.36 -10.10 -2.58
CA ILE A 119 11.20 -9.99 -1.69
C ILE A 119 11.64 -10.01 -0.22
N ASN A 120 12.52 -10.95 0.14
CA ASN A 120 13.07 -11.07 1.50
C ASN A 120 13.80 -9.81 1.93
N TYR A 121 14.62 -9.23 1.03
CA TYR A 121 15.25 -7.95 1.27
C TYR A 121 14.23 -6.84 1.56
N LEU A 122 13.13 -6.76 0.80
CA LEU A 122 12.07 -5.76 1.05
C LEU A 122 11.34 -5.98 2.37
N ILE A 123 11.09 -7.24 2.76
CA ILE A 123 10.48 -7.59 4.04
C ILE A 123 11.40 -7.19 5.19
N GLU A 124 12.69 -7.53 5.11
CA GLU A 124 13.70 -7.18 6.11
C GLU A 124 13.80 -5.66 6.29
N GLN A 125 13.89 -4.91 5.19
CA GLN A 125 13.92 -3.44 5.24
C GLN A 125 12.67 -2.86 5.89
N ALA A 126 11.48 -3.43 5.63
CA ALA A 126 10.24 -3.01 6.25
C ALA A 126 10.22 -3.26 7.77
N ILE A 127 10.76 -4.41 8.21
CA ILE A 127 10.87 -4.74 9.64
C ILE A 127 11.83 -3.76 10.33
N LEU A 128 13.00 -3.51 9.74
CA LEU A 128 13.97 -2.54 10.27
C LEU A 128 13.39 -1.12 10.32
N GLU A 129 12.63 -0.72 9.31
CA GLU A 129 11.95 0.58 9.30
C GLU A 129 10.89 0.68 10.41
N ALA A 130 10.14 -0.40 10.65
CA ALA A 130 9.15 -0.46 11.72
C ALA A 130 9.77 -0.39 13.12
N ASP A 131 10.88 -1.12 13.33
CA ASP A 131 11.63 -1.09 14.59
C ASP A 131 12.22 0.29 14.86
N LYS A 132 12.86 0.91 13.85
CA LYS A 132 13.37 2.28 13.94
C LYS A 132 12.29 3.30 14.27
N LYS A 133 11.07 3.10 13.77
CA LYS A 133 9.91 3.96 14.06
C LYS A 133 9.28 3.67 15.43
N GLY A 134 9.67 2.60 16.14
CA GLY A 134 9.09 2.22 17.43
C GLY A 134 7.68 1.65 17.33
N ILE A 135 7.36 0.97 16.24
CA ILE A 135 6.04 0.38 15.99
C ILE A 135 5.85 -0.84 16.90
N LYS A 136 4.72 -0.92 17.61
CA LYS A 136 4.50 -1.95 18.64
C LYS A 136 4.19 -3.33 18.07
N VAL A 137 3.42 -3.38 16.97
CA VAL A 137 2.99 -4.65 16.35
C VAL A 137 3.24 -4.59 14.86
N PHE A 138 3.95 -5.59 14.34
CA PHE A 138 4.19 -5.76 12.91
C PHE A 138 3.61 -7.11 12.48
N SER A 139 2.65 -7.08 11.57
CA SER A 139 1.98 -8.25 11.01
C SER A 139 2.37 -8.42 9.55
N LEU A 140 2.66 -9.66 9.13
CA LEU A 140 2.94 -9.98 7.74
C LEU A 140 1.70 -10.58 7.07
N GLY A 141 1.50 -10.26 5.79
CA GLY A 141 0.58 -10.98 4.93
C GLY A 141 1.01 -12.43 4.74
N LEU A 142 0.05 -13.30 4.41
CA LEU A 142 0.28 -14.75 4.35
C LEU A 142 1.46 -15.16 3.47
N MET A 143 1.56 -14.62 2.25
CA MET A 143 2.67 -14.96 1.34
C MET A 143 4.01 -14.40 1.83
N ASN A 144 4.00 -13.26 2.53
CA ASN A 144 5.20 -12.70 3.16
C ASN A 144 5.72 -13.61 4.28
N HIS A 145 4.81 -14.20 5.07
CA HIS A 145 5.18 -15.20 6.09
C HIS A 145 5.84 -16.45 5.47
N ILE A 146 5.30 -16.94 4.36
CA ILE A 146 5.79 -18.16 3.71
C ILE A 146 7.23 -17.95 3.21
N ILE A 147 7.49 -16.85 2.49
CA ILE A 147 8.80 -16.58 1.89
C ILE A 147 9.86 -16.18 2.92
N PHE A 148 9.49 -15.42 3.95
CA PHE A 148 10.44 -14.96 4.98
C PHE A 148 10.84 -16.06 5.97
N SER A 149 10.12 -17.19 6.01
CA SER A 149 10.46 -18.28 6.92
C SER A 149 11.74 -19.02 6.48
N PRO A 150 12.58 -19.50 7.41
CA PRO A 150 13.80 -20.26 7.09
C PRO A 150 13.53 -21.61 6.40
N PHE A 151 12.26 -22.02 6.25
CA PHE A 151 11.84 -23.24 5.55
C PHE A 151 11.33 -22.98 4.12
N GLY A 152 11.14 -21.72 3.70
CA GLY A 152 10.63 -21.36 2.38
C GLY A 152 11.58 -21.68 1.21
N GLY A 153 12.86 -21.95 1.49
CA GLY A 153 13.86 -22.38 0.51
C GLY A 153 13.99 -23.90 0.31
N ALA A 154 13.31 -24.73 1.11
CA ALA A 154 13.56 -26.17 1.18
C ALA A 154 12.53 -27.05 0.42
N LEU A 155 11.65 -26.46 -0.39
CA LEU A 155 10.64 -27.18 -1.19
C LEU A 155 10.94 -27.14 -2.70
N GLY A 156 12.19 -26.90 -3.07
CA GLY A 156 12.62 -26.67 -4.45
C GLY A 156 13.80 -27.51 -4.92
N ASP A 157 14.10 -28.63 -4.27
CA ASP A 157 15.13 -29.61 -4.68
C ASP A 157 14.50 -30.98 -4.97
#